data_AF-A0A848U5E2-F1
#
_entry.id   AF-A0A848U5E2-F1
#
_cell.length_a   1.000
_cell.length_b   1.000
_cell.length_c   1.000
_cell.angle_alpha   90.00
_cell.angle_beta   90.00
_cell.angle_gamma   90.00
#
_symmetry.space_group_name_H-M   'P 1'
#
loop_
_entity.id
_entity.type
_entity.pdbx_description
1 polymer ?
#
loop_
_entity_poly.entity_id
_entity_poly.type
_entity_poly.pdbx_seq_one_letter_code
_entity_poly.pdbx_strand_id
1 'polypeptide(L)'
;MAYLVMSSRQQHSRIHLASLFWPDRSEKDGRNNLRVALTRIGKHLSSEGKAYFCNQGQLVSINPEADVWTDAIRFTECIEFASKHKHVDLIDCIECCKALDTAANLYQGSFMDGFYLEGCEEFEEWQLSTREILHQQAVQLLTELGNLNFLRHDYRTAELHVRKCLHMEPLREDSHRMLMQ
;
A
#
# COMPACT_ATOMS: atom_id res chain seq x y z
N MET A 1 7.55 -10.64 -3.46
CA MET A 1 6.16 -10.53 -3.98
C MET A 1 5.61 -9.13 -3.78
N ALA A 2 5.73 -8.56 -2.57
CA ALA A 2 5.26 -7.20 -2.26
C ALA A 2 5.65 -6.16 -3.33
N TYR A 3 6.91 -6.13 -3.76
CA TYR A 3 7.37 -5.26 -4.85
C TYR A 3 6.53 -5.36 -6.14
N LEU A 4 6.38 -6.58 -6.69
CA LEU A 4 5.63 -6.81 -7.93
C LEU A 4 4.14 -6.50 -7.77
N VAL A 5 3.58 -6.73 -6.58
CA VAL A 5 2.16 -6.45 -6.31
C VAL A 5 1.93 -4.94 -6.19
N MET A 6 2.75 -4.22 -5.42
CA MET A 6 2.68 -2.76 -5.30
C MET A 6 2.92 -2.04 -6.63
N SER A 7 3.67 -2.68 -7.54
CA SER A 7 3.94 -2.20 -8.89
C SER A 7 3.10 -2.94 -9.95
N SER A 8 1.93 -3.47 -9.59
CA SER A 8 1.08 -4.33 -10.44
C SER A 8 0.72 -3.73 -11.80
N ARG A 9 0.68 -2.39 -11.91
CA ARG A 9 0.42 -1.65 -13.15
C ARG A 9 1.63 -1.51 -14.07
N GLN A 10 2.81 -1.95 -13.64
CA GLN A 10 4.08 -1.81 -14.37
C GLN A 10 4.60 -3.16 -14.87
N GLN A 11 5.34 -3.10 -15.98
CA GLN A 11 6.10 -4.24 -16.49
C GLN A 11 7.55 -4.09 -16.06
N HIS A 12 8.14 -5.16 -15.52
CA HIS A 12 9.51 -5.17 -15.03
C HIS A 12 10.40 -6.07 -15.87
N SER A 13 11.61 -5.63 -16.18
CA SER A 13 12.57 -6.49 -16.85
C SER A 13 13.10 -7.56 -15.90
N ARG A 14 13.32 -8.77 -16.41
CA ARG A 14 13.95 -9.87 -15.64
C ARG A 14 15.35 -9.53 -15.16
N ILE A 15 16.05 -8.67 -15.89
CA ILE A 15 17.39 -8.19 -15.52
C ILE A 15 17.28 -7.30 -14.28
N HIS A 16 16.37 -6.32 -14.32
CA HIS A 16 16.12 -5.42 -13.19
C HIS A 16 15.66 -6.18 -11.93
N LEU A 17 14.70 -7.09 -12.07
CA LEU A 17 14.26 -7.90 -10.92
C LEU A 17 15.37 -8.83 -10.41
N ALA A 18 16.28 -9.28 -11.27
CA ALA A 18 17.40 -10.11 -10.85
C ALA A 18 18.44 -9.30 -10.06
N SER A 19 18.76 -8.07 -10.49
CA SER A 19 19.66 -7.18 -9.75
C SER A 19 19.05 -6.72 -8.43
N LEU A 20 17.74 -6.42 -8.42
CA LEU A 20 17.02 -5.97 -7.23
C LEU A 20 17.00 -7.00 -6.09
N PHE A 21 16.83 -8.30 -6.41
CA PHE A 21 16.65 -9.36 -5.41
C PHE A 21 17.88 -10.27 -5.22
N TRP A 22 18.85 -10.21 -6.14
CA TRP A 22 20.11 -10.98 -6.05
C TRP A 22 21.31 -10.14 -6.53
N PRO A 23 21.59 -9.00 -5.89
CA PRO A 23 22.65 -8.08 -6.34
C PRO A 23 24.05 -8.73 -6.32
N ASP A 24 24.32 -9.62 -5.38
CA ASP A 24 25.63 -10.32 -5.26
C ASP A 24 25.82 -11.48 -6.25
N ARG A 25 24.89 -11.70 -7.17
CA ARG A 25 24.92 -12.83 -8.11
C ARG A 25 25.20 -12.35 -9.52
N SER A 26 25.81 -13.24 -10.31
CA SER A 26 25.93 -13.02 -11.75
C SER A 26 24.54 -12.85 -12.36
N GLU A 27 24.42 -12.05 -13.43
CA GLU A 27 23.14 -11.82 -14.12
C GLU A 27 22.47 -13.13 -14.56
N LYS A 28 23.26 -14.15 -14.90
CA LYS A 28 22.77 -15.47 -15.29
C LYS A 28 22.15 -16.21 -14.09
N ASP A 29 22.83 -16.20 -12.95
CA ASP A 29 22.36 -16.88 -11.73
C ASP A 29 21.18 -16.15 -11.12
N GLY A 30 21.21 -14.82 -11.07
CA GLY A 30 20.09 -13.99 -10.61
C GLY A 30 18.82 -14.24 -11.43
N ARG A 31 18.92 -14.31 -12.77
CA ARG A 31 17.77 -14.65 -13.63
C ARG A 31 17.25 -16.07 -13.40
N ASN A 32 18.14 -17.03 -13.14
CA ASN A 32 17.72 -18.39 -12.81
C ASN A 32 16.98 -18.45 -11.47
N ASN A 33 17.49 -17.76 -10.46
CA ASN A 33 16.85 -17.65 -9.14
C ASN A 33 15.48 -16.95 -9.25
N LEU A 34 15.39 -15.86 -10.01
CA LEU A 34 14.13 -15.17 -10.29
C LEU A 34 13.10 -16.11 -10.90
N ARG A 35 13.50 -16.89 -11.91
CA ARG A 35 12.60 -17.87 -12.54
C ARG A 35 12.10 -18.89 -11.53
N VAL A 36 12.98 -19.47 -10.71
CA VAL A 36 12.60 -20.46 -9.68
C VAL A 36 11.66 -19.84 -8.66
N ALA A 37 11.95 -18.63 -8.18
CA ALA A 37 11.13 -17.90 -7.22
C ALA A 37 9.73 -17.62 -7.78
N LEU A 38 9.63 -17.06 -9.00
CA LEU A 38 8.35 -16.79 -9.66
C LEU A 38 7.54 -18.06 -9.90
N THR A 39 8.18 -19.16 -10.31
CA THR A 39 7.48 -20.44 -10.46
C THR A 39 6.96 -20.98 -9.14
N ARG A 40 7.77 -20.93 -8.07
CA ARG A 40 7.34 -21.39 -6.73
C ARG A 40 6.18 -20.56 -6.22
N ILE A 41 6.29 -19.24 -6.29
CA ILE A 41 5.25 -18.32 -5.86
C ILE A 41 3.97 -18.54 -6.69
N GLY A 42 4.09 -18.60 -8.01
CA GLY A 42 2.95 -18.79 -8.91
C GLY A 42 2.20 -20.08 -8.61
N LYS A 43 2.90 -21.18 -8.30
CA LYS A 43 2.25 -22.45 -7.92
C LYS A 43 1.40 -22.37 -6.65
N HIS A 44 1.78 -21.54 -5.69
CA HIS A 44 1.03 -21.39 -4.45
C HIS A 44 -0.15 -20.41 -4.58
N LEU A 45 -0.07 -19.49 -5.55
CA LEU A 45 -1.07 -18.44 -5.75
C LEU A 45 -2.06 -18.72 -6.87
N SER A 46 -1.75 -19.62 -7.79
CA SER A 46 -2.67 -20.01 -8.85
C SER A 46 -3.83 -20.81 -8.26
N SER A 47 -4.86 -20.10 -7.79
CA SER A 47 -6.20 -20.63 -7.61
C SER A 47 -6.93 -20.60 -8.97
N GLU A 48 -7.75 -21.61 -9.23
CA GLU A 48 -8.68 -21.64 -10.38
C GLU A 48 -8.03 -21.62 -11.78
N GLY A 49 -6.78 -22.06 -11.91
CA GLY A 49 -6.12 -22.25 -13.21
C GLY A 49 -5.64 -20.97 -13.89
N LYS A 50 -5.76 -19.80 -13.24
CA LYS A 50 -5.20 -18.54 -13.73
C LYS A 50 -3.74 -18.37 -13.30
N ALA A 51 -2.89 -17.98 -14.25
CA ALA A 51 -1.51 -17.65 -13.95
C ALA A 51 -1.46 -16.32 -13.18
N TYR A 52 -0.78 -16.28 -12.03
CA TYR A 52 -0.65 -15.06 -11.24
C TYR A 52 0.30 -14.01 -11.87
N PHE A 53 1.23 -14.48 -12.71
CA PHE A 53 2.22 -13.65 -13.39
C PHE A 53 2.04 -13.73 -14.90
N CYS A 54 2.06 -12.57 -15.56
CA CYS A 54 2.21 -12.48 -17.01
C CYS A 54 3.70 -12.46 -17.37
N ASN A 55 4.08 -13.29 -18.35
CA ASN A 55 5.43 -13.33 -18.89
C ASN A 55 5.38 -12.90 -20.36
N GLN A 56 6.00 -11.77 -20.69
CA GLN A 56 6.11 -11.27 -22.06
C GLN A 56 7.58 -11.16 -22.44
N GLY A 57 8.15 -12.24 -22.98
CA GLY A 57 9.58 -12.31 -23.29
C GLY A 57 10.46 -12.10 -22.06
N GLN A 58 11.16 -10.97 -22.01
CA GLN A 58 12.02 -10.57 -20.88
C GLN A 58 11.30 -9.74 -19.81
N LEU A 59 10.01 -9.49 -19.97
CA LEU A 59 9.20 -8.72 -19.02
C LEU A 59 8.34 -9.64 -18.15
N VAL A 60 8.18 -9.24 -16.89
CA VAL A 60 7.35 -9.87 -15.87
C VAL A 60 6.43 -8.81 -15.30
N SER A 61 5.14 -9.14 -15.18
CA SER A 61 4.15 -8.33 -14.48
C SER A 61 3.19 -9.24 -13.72
N ILE A 62 2.41 -8.65 -12.81
CA ILE A 62 1.21 -9.30 -12.28
C ILE A 62 0.22 -9.48 -13.43
N ASN A 63 -0.50 -10.60 -13.45
CA ASN A 63 -1.57 -10.81 -14.40
C ASN A 63 -2.75 -9.87 -14.07
N PRO A 64 -3.20 -9.00 -14.97
CA PRO A 64 -4.36 -8.12 -14.73
C PRO A 64 -5.66 -8.89 -14.42
N GLU A 65 -5.78 -10.14 -14.89
CA GLU A 65 -6.94 -10.99 -14.63
C GLU A 65 -6.81 -11.82 -13.34
N ALA A 66 -5.65 -11.76 -12.67
CA ALA A 66 -5.48 -12.37 -11.36
C ALA A 66 -6.16 -11.49 -10.32
N ASP A 67 -6.95 -12.12 -9.45
CA ASP A 67 -7.58 -11.45 -8.32
C ASP A 67 -6.54 -11.22 -7.23
N VAL A 68 -5.88 -10.06 -7.28
CA VAL A 68 -4.83 -9.67 -6.34
C VAL A 68 -5.39 -8.67 -5.34
N TRP A 69 -5.61 -9.12 -4.12
CA TRP A 69 -6.00 -8.27 -3.01
C TRP A 69 -4.83 -8.04 -2.06
N THR A 70 -4.53 -6.79 -1.75
CA THR A 70 -3.66 -6.40 -0.63
C THR A 70 -4.26 -5.20 0.09
N ASP A 71 -4.03 -5.16 1.39
CA ASP A 71 -4.42 -4.04 2.25
C ASP A 71 -3.79 -2.71 1.78
N ALA A 72 -2.50 -2.70 1.42
CA ALA A 72 -1.79 -1.52 0.98
C ALA A 72 -2.32 -0.96 -0.35
N ILE A 73 -2.59 -1.81 -1.35
CA ILE A 73 -3.20 -1.34 -2.60
C ILE A 73 -4.62 -0.85 -2.33
N ARG A 74 -5.40 -1.62 -1.56
CA ARG A 74 -6.80 -1.27 -1.28
C ARG A 74 -6.92 0.04 -0.51
N PHE A 75 -6.00 0.28 0.42
CA PHE A 75 -5.86 1.53 1.14
C PHE A 75 -5.68 2.72 0.17
N THR A 76 -4.70 2.64 -0.72
CA THR A 76 -4.44 3.70 -1.70
C THR A 76 -5.60 3.89 -2.67
N GLU A 77 -6.22 2.81 -3.14
CA GLU A 77 -7.38 2.87 -4.03
C GLU A 77 -8.59 3.57 -3.40
N CYS A 78 -8.84 3.33 -2.10
CA CYS A 78 -9.93 3.99 -1.38
C CYS A 78 -9.70 5.51 -1.27
N ILE A 79 -8.47 5.95 -1.02
CA ILE A 79 -8.09 7.37 -0.99
C ILE A 79 -8.21 7.98 -2.39
N GLU A 80 -7.67 7.31 -3.41
CA GLU A 80 -7.77 7.77 -4.80
C GLU A 80 -9.22 7.86 -5.28
N PHE A 81 -10.06 6.91 -4.89
CA PHE A 81 -11.50 6.93 -5.20
C PHE A 81 -12.15 8.17 -4.62
N ALA A 82 -11.97 8.44 -3.33
CA ALA A 82 -12.57 9.60 -2.68
C ALA A 82 -12.06 10.93 -3.29
N SER A 83 -10.80 11.00 -3.70
CA SER A 83 -10.23 12.18 -4.36
C SER A 83 -10.77 12.42 -5.79
N LYS A 84 -11.05 11.35 -6.55
CA LYS A 84 -11.52 11.44 -7.94
C LYS A 84 -13.04 11.48 -8.06
N HIS A 85 -13.75 10.99 -7.04
CA HIS A 85 -15.20 10.93 -7.03
C HIS A 85 -15.80 12.34 -6.98
N LYS A 86 -16.84 12.60 -7.78
CA LYS A 86 -17.46 13.93 -7.85
C LYS A 86 -18.49 14.07 -6.75
N HIS A 87 -18.29 15.02 -5.85
CA HIS A 87 -19.25 15.39 -4.81
C HIS A 87 -19.26 16.91 -4.61
N VAL A 88 -20.39 17.43 -4.13
CA VAL A 88 -20.53 18.86 -3.80
C VAL A 88 -19.82 19.17 -2.49
N ASP A 89 -20.07 18.33 -1.47
CA ASP A 89 -19.39 18.37 -0.18
C ASP A 89 -19.00 16.93 0.21
N LEU A 90 -17.80 16.77 0.74
CA LEU A 90 -17.30 15.50 1.26
C LEU A 90 -18.12 15.04 2.49
N ILE A 91 -18.65 15.98 3.28
CA ILE A 91 -19.46 15.71 4.47
C ILE A 91 -20.78 14.99 4.13
N ASP A 92 -21.33 15.16 2.93
CA ASP A 92 -22.59 14.52 2.56
C ASP A 92 -22.38 13.34 1.59
N CYS A 93 -21.14 13.08 1.18
CA CYS A 93 -20.84 12.02 0.23
C CYS A 93 -20.67 10.66 0.93
N ILE A 94 -21.74 9.86 0.93
CA ILE A 94 -21.76 8.52 1.55
C ILE A 94 -20.68 7.60 0.96
N GLU A 95 -20.45 7.65 -0.36
CA GLU A 95 -19.48 6.77 -1.03
C GLU A 95 -18.04 7.11 -0.64
N CYS A 96 -17.67 8.40 -0.66
CA CYS A 96 -16.34 8.83 -0.25
C CYS A 96 -16.08 8.50 1.22
N CYS A 97 -17.03 8.78 2.12
CA CYS A 97 -16.81 8.51 3.54
C CYS A 97 -16.66 7.02 3.83
N LYS A 98 -17.47 6.16 3.21
CA LYS A 98 -17.28 4.70 3.32
C LYS A 98 -15.91 4.26 2.82
N ALA A 99 -15.43 4.83 1.71
CA ALA A 99 -14.10 4.52 1.18
C ALA A 99 -12.99 4.98 2.15
N LEU A 100 -13.07 6.21 2.65
CA LEU A 100 -12.10 6.75 3.60
C LEU A 100 -12.07 5.97 4.94
N ASP A 101 -13.24 5.60 5.48
CA ASP A 101 -13.33 4.76 6.68
C ASP A 101 -12.73 3.36 6.43
N THR A 102 -12.94 2.80 5.23
CA THR A 102 -12.33 1.53 4.84
C THR A 102 -10.80 1.65 4.81
N ALA A 103 -10.26 2.71 4.20
CA ALA A 103 -8.82 2.97 4.20
C ALA A 103 -8.27 3.11 5.63
N ALA A 104 -8.96 3.86 6.49
CA ALA A 104 -8.53 4.06 7.88
C ALA A 104 -8.45 2.75 8.66
N ASN A 105 -9.32 1.78 8.38
CA ASN A 105 -9.31 0.46 9.02
C ASN A 105 -8.27 -0.52 8.47
N LEU A 106 -7.89 -0.37 7.19
CA LEU A 106 -6.85 -1.19 6.55
C LEU A 106 -5.46 -0.83 7.06
N TYR A 107 -5.20 0.45 7.37
CA TYR A 107 -3.91 0.87 7.89
C TYR A 107 -3.78 0.55 9.39
N GLN A 108 -3.06 -0.53 9.71
CA GLN A 108 -2.91 -1.05 11.09
C GLN A 108 -1.48 -0.96 11.64
N GLY A 109 -0.50 -0.58 10.82
CA GLY A 109 0.90 -0.49 11.21
C GLY A 109 1.80 -0.15 10.03
N SER A 110 3.10 -0.13 10.27
CA SER A 110 4.07 0.19 9.23
C SER A 110 4.09 -0.87 8.13
N PHE A 111 4.20 -0.41 6.88
CA PHE A 111 4.31 -1.29 5.72
C PHE A 111 5.51 -2.24 5.87
N MET A 112 5.23 -3.54 5.73
CA MET A 112 6.22 -4.62 5.84
C MET A 112 7.07 -4.50 7.11
N ASP A 113 6.41 -4.22 8.25
CA ASP A 113 7.11 -4.18 9.53
C ASP A 113 7.74 -5.54 9.88
N GLY A 114 8.95 -5.51 10.43
CA GLY A 114 9.75 -6.71 10.71
C GLY A 114 10.25 -7.51 9.50
N PHE A 115 10.01 -7.07 8.27
CA PHE A 115 10.55 -7.72 7.06
C PHE A 115 11.77 -6.99 6.53
N TYR A 116 12.82 -7.75 6.24
CA TYR A 116 14.10 -7.25 5.75
C TYR A 116 14.72 -8.25 4.76
N LEU A 117 15.38 -7.75 3.72
CA LEU A 117 16.16 -8.56 2.77
C LEU A 117 17.62 -8.11 2.82
N GLU A 118 18.44 -8.89 3.50
CA GLU A 118 19.86 -8.61 3.67
C GLU A 118 20.59 -8.52 2.32
N GLY A 119 21.41 -7.48 2.17
CA GLY A 119 22.22 -7.22 0.99
C GLY A 119 21.44 -6.70 -0.22
N CYS A 120 20.15 -6.37 -0.09
CA CYS A 120 19.31 -5.88 -1.19
C CYS A 120 19.01 -4.37 -1.04
N GLU A 121 20.04 -3.51 -1.15
CA GLU A 121 19.93 -2.05 -0.90
C GLU A 121 18.81 -1.38 -1.71
N GLU A 122 18.73 -1.62 -3.03
CA GLU A 122 17.68 -1.05 -3.88
C GLU A 122 16.26 -1.45 -3.42
N PHE A 123 16.10 -2.66 -2.88
CA PHE A 123 14.82 -3.12 -2.34
C PHE A 123 14.49 -2.42 -1.02
N GLU A 124 15.49 -2.24 -0.16
CA GLU A 124 15.34 -1.53 1.11
C GLU A 124 14.96 -0.06 0.89
N GLU A 125 15.61 0.63 -0.05
CA GLU A 125 15.27 1.99 -0.44
C GLU A 125 13.82 2.10 -0.93
N TRP A 126 13.41 1.17 -1.80
CA TRP A 126 12.02 1.09 -2.26
C TRP A 126 11.04 0.85 -1.10
N GLN A 127 11.37 -0.05 -0.17
CA GLN A 127 10.53 -0.37 0.98
C GLN A 127 10.38 0.82 1.91
N LEU A 128 11.49 1.53 2.21
CA LEU A 128 11.50 2.74 3.03
C LEU A 128 10.67 3.85 2.41
N SER A 129 10.87 4.13 1.12
CA SER A 129 10.10 5.12 0.37
C SER A 129 8.60 4.79 0.35
N THR A 130 8.26 3.53 0.08
CA THR A 130 6.86 3.06 0.08
C THR A 130 6.22 3.18 1.46
N ARG A 131 6.96 2.85 2.52
CA ARG A 131 6.50 2.98 3.90
C ARG A 131 6.20 4.43 4.26
N GLU A 132 7.08 5.34 3.89
CA GLU A 132 6.91 6.78 4.14
C GLU A 132 5.68 7.34 3.42
N ILE A 133 5.52 7.01 2.13
CA ILE A 133 4.35 7.44 1.34
C ILE A 133 3.04 6.97 1.98
N LEU A 134 2.95 5.68 2.34
CA LEU A 134 1.74 5.12 2.96
C LEU A 134 1.50 5.73 4.35
N HIS A 135 2.55 6.01 5.11
CA HIS A 135 2.47 6.66 6.41
C HIS A 135 1.90 8.08 6.30
N GLN A 136 2.47 8.91 5.42
CA GLN A 136 1.98 10.27 5.19
C GLN A 136 0.52 10.29 4.74
N GLN A 137 0.13 9.37 3.85
CA GLN A 137 -1.26 9.22 3.41
C GLN A 137 -2.19 8.85 4.57
N ALA A 138 -1.79 7.94 5.45
CA ALA A 138 -2.59 7.54 6.60
C ALA A 138 -2.76 8.67 7.61
N VAL A 139 -1.68 9.41 7.86
CA VAL A 139 -1.64 10.57 8.74
C VAL A 139 -2.52 11.70 8.20
N GLN A 140 -2.52 11.95 6.88
CA GLN A 140 -3.43 12.90 6.25
C GLN A 140 -4.89 12.44 6.35
N LEU A 141 -5.17 11.19 5.97
CA LEU A 141 -6.50 10.58 6.00
C LEU A 141 -7.16 10.68 7.38
N LEU A 142 -6.43 10.32 8.45
CA LEU A 142 -6.97 10.32 9.81
C LEU A 142 -7.31 11.74 10.30
N THR A 143 -6.51 12.73 9.89
CA THR A 143 -6.81 14.14 10.20
C THR A 143 -8.04 14.64 9.45
N GLU A 144 -8.18 14.31 8.17
CA GLU A 144 -9.36 14.65 7.37
C GLU A 144 -10.62 14.00 7.95
N LEU A 145 -10.57 12.70 8.27
CA LEU A 145 -11.69 11.99 8.90
C LEU A 145 -12.03 12.53 10.29
N GLY A 146 -11.02 12.95 11.07
CA GLY A 146 -11.24 13.64 12.34
C GLY A 146 -12.04 14.93 12.16
N ASN A 147 -11.63 15.79 11.22
CA ASN A 147 -12.30 17.04 10.90
C ASN A 147 -13.72 16.81 10.36
N LEU A 148 -13.90 15.85 9.45
CA LEU A 148 -15.20 15.52 8.88
C LEU A 148 -16.20 15.05 9.95
N ASN A 149 -15.77 14.16 10.85
CA ASN A 149 -16.64 13.68 11.91
C ASN A 149 -16.93 14.74 12.96
N PHE A 150 -15.98 15.65 13.23
CA PHE A 150 -16.22 16.81 14.08
C PHE A 150 -17.29 17.73 13.49
N LEU A 151 -17.22 18.04 12.19
CA LEU A 151 -18.22 18.85 11.50
C LEU A 151 -19.60 18.19 11.42
N ARG A 152 -19.65 16.85 11.44
CA ARG A 152 -20.89 16.05 11.53
C ARG A 152 -21.43 15.92 12.96
N HIS A 153 -20.79 16.54 13.95
CA HIS A 153 -21.11 16.40 15.37
C HIS A 153 -20.94 14.96 15.92
N ASP A 154 -20.22 14.08 15.21
CA ASP A 154 -19.81 12.76 15.72
C ASP A 154 -18.43 12.87 16.39
N TYR A 155 -18.42 13.51 17.55
CA TYR A 155 -17.22 13.76 18.33
C TYR A 155 -16.51 12.48 18.77
N ARG A 156 -17.26 11.39 18.97
CA ARG A 156 -16.70 10.10 19.40
C ARG A 156 -15.83 9.49 18.31
N THR A 157 -16.32 9.46 17.07
CA THR A 157 -15.56 8.93 15.94
C THR A 157 -14.42 9.87 15.55
N ALA A 158 -14.61 11.19 15.69
CA ALA A 158 -13.54 12.17 15.53
C ALA A 158 -12.37 11.92 16.49
N GLU A 159 -12.66 11.76 17.79
CA GLU A 159 -11.66 11.47 18.81
C GLU A 159 -10.88 10.18 18.51
N LEU A 160 -11.57 9.12 18.05
CA LEU A 160 -10.94 7.85 17.70
C LEU A 160 -9.89 8.03 16.59
N HIS A 161 -10.22 8.76 15.52
CA HIS A 161 -9.29 9.02 14.42
C HIS A 161 -8.12 9.90 14.85
N VAL A 162 -8.39 10.91 15.68
CA VAL A 162 -7.34 11.79 16.21
C VAL A 162 -6.37 11.05 17.13
N ARG A 163 -6.88 10.19 18.02
CA ARG A 163 -6.03 9.34 18.88
C ARG A 163 -5.19 8.37 18.05
N LYS A 164 -5.77 7.78 17.00
CA LYS A 164 -5.02 6.92 16.08
C LYS A 164 -3.92 7.69 15.35
N CYS A 165 -4.20 8.93 14.92
CA CYS A 165 -3.20 9.82 14.33
C CYS A 165 -2.09 10.18 15.33
N LEU A 166 -2.41 10.53 16.57
CA LEU A 166 -1.42 10.85 17.61
C LEU A 166 -0.58 9.64 18.05
N HIS A 167 -1.12 8.42 17.94
CA HIS A 167 -0.32 7.22 18.20
C HIS A 167 0.76 7.02 17.11
N MET A 168 0.44 7.39 15.87
CA MET A 168 1.38 7.35 14.74
C MET A 168 2.37 8.51 14.78
N GLU A 169 1.88 9.72 15.06
CA GLU A 169 2.61 10.99 15.06
C GLU A 169 2.37 11.77 16.36
N PRO A 170 3.09 11.43 17.45
CA PRO A 170 2.84 12.01 18.78
C PRO A 170 3.05 13.54 18.86
N LEU A 171 3.85 14.10 17.96
CA LEU A 171 4.26 15.51 17.98
C LEU A 171 3.35 16.43 17.13
N ARG A 172 2.24 15.92 16.60
CA ARG A 172 1.41 16.69 15.67
C ARG A 172 0.46 17.65 16.39
N GLU A 173 0.80 18.95 16.35
CA GLU A 173 0.06 20.01 17.06
C GLU A 173 -1.41 20.13 16.66
N ASP A 174 -1.76 19.94 15.38
CA ASP A 174 -3.15 20.00 14.90
C ASP A 174 -4.05 18.96 15.55
N SER A 175 -3.54 17.73 15.71
CA SER A 175 -4.25 16.63 16.34
C SER A 175 -4.44 16.88 17.84
N HIS A 176 -3.45 17.48 18.51
CA HIS A 176 -3.59 17.91 19.90
C HIS A 176 -4.64 19.02 20.07
N ARG A 177 -4.67 20.01 19.17
CA ARG A 177 -5.67 21.09 19.19
C ARG A 177 -7.09 20.56 19.09
N MET A 178 -7.33 19.55 18.24
CA MET A 178 -8.67 18.99 18.06
C MET A 178 -9.17 18.18 19.27
N LEU A 179 -8.29 17.61 20.10
CA LEU A 179 -8.70 16.95 21.35
C LEU A 179 -9.07 17.94 22.48
N MET A 180 -8.68 19.20 22.37
CA MET A 180 -8.94 20.23 23.40
C MET A 180 -10.21 21.04 23.14
N GLN A 181 -10.87 20.85 21.99
CA GLN A 181 -12.10 21.55 21.58
C GLN A 181 -13.32 20.67 21.85
#